data_AF-A0AAQ4DSJ6-F1
#
_entry.id   AF-A0AAQ4DSJ6-F1
#
_cell.length_a   1.000
_cell.length_b   1.000
_cell.length_c   1.000
_cell.angle_alpha   90.00
_cell.angle_beta   90.00
_cell.angle_gamma   90.00
#
_symmetry.space_group_name_H-M   'P 1'
#
loop_
_entity.id
_entity.type
_entity.pdbx_description
1 polymer ?
#
loop_
_entity_poly.entity_id
_entity_poly.type
_entity_poly.pdbx_seq_one_letter_code
_entity_poly.pdbx_strand_id
1 'polypeptide(L)' 'MASDESDVFLAWNPITHTCGFLFTMLAACVGSTCVIVSPALTYNQFIDVCSKYQ' A
#
# COMPACT_ATOMS: atom_id res chain seq x y z
N MET A 1 -6.56 -8.31 -23.40
CA MET A 1 -5.98 -7.52 -22.29
C MET A 1 -6.84 -7.81 -21.09
N ALA A 2 -6.39 -8.70 -20.24
CA ALA A 2 -7.21 -9.32 -19.21
C ALA A 2 -7.35 -8.38 -18.00
N SER A 3 -8.62 -8.07 -17.71
CA SER A 3 -9.23 -7.89 -16.38
C SER A 3 -8.87 -6.66 -15.53
N ASP A 4 -9.90 -5.85 -15.28
CA ASP A 4 -10.04 -4.77 -14.28
C ASP A 4 -9.70 -5.23 -12.85
N GLU A 5 -8.42 -5.40 -12.52
CA GLU A 5 -7.98 -5.57 -11.13
C GLU A 5 -6.77 -4.66 -10.91
N SER A 6 -7.02 -3.41 -10.55
CA SER A 6 -5.97 -2.46 -10.21
C SER A 6 -5.33 -2.89 -8.89
N ASP A 7 -4.11 -3.43 -8.95
CA ASP A 7 -3.35 -3.84 -7.77
C ASP A 7 -3.30 -2.69 -6.73
N VAL A 8 -3.58 -3.03 -5.47
CA VAL A 8 -3.49 -2.11 -4.34
C VAL A 8 -2.25 -2.43 -3.50
N PHE A 9 -1.35 -1.47 -3.37
CA PHE A 9 -0.17 -1.58 -2.53
C PHE A 9 -0.41 -0.98 -1.15
N LEU A 10 -0.13 -1.75 -0.10
CA LEU A 10 -0.12 -1.25 1.28
C LEU A 10 1.29 -0.87 1.71
N ALA A 11 1.54 0.42 1.85
CA ALA A 11 2.80 0.95 2.37
C ALA A 11 2.78 0.97 3.91
N TRP A 12 3.21 -0.14 4.53
CA TRP A 12 3.33 -0.27 5.98
C TRP A 12 4.69 0.20 6.53
N ASN A 13 5.70 0.31 5.67
CA ASN A 13 7.02 0.79 6.04
C ASN A 13 7.04 2.33 6.10
N PRO A 14 7.80 2.95 7.02
CA PRO A 14 7.99 4.39 7.04
C PRO A 14 8.55 4.90 5.69
N ILE A 15 7.99 5.99 5.17
CA ILE A 15 8.46 6.60 3.92
C ILE A 15 9.91 7.14 4.03
N THR A 16 10.35 7.43 5.25
CA THR A 16 11.72 7.87 5.54
C THR A 16 12.74 6.72 5.44
N HIS A 17 12.28 5.47 5.43
CA HIS A 17 13.12 4.30 5.21
C HIS A 17 13.17 3.98 3.71
N THR A 18 14.35 3.57 3.21
CA THR A 18 14.60 3.37 1.77
C THR A 18 13.57 2.45 1.10
N CYS A 19 13.13 1.40 1.79
CA CYS A 19 12.10 0.49 1.24
C CYS A 19 10.73 1.17 1.13
N GLY A 20 10.29 1.95 2.12
CA GLY A 20 9.00 2.64 2.08
C GLY A 20 8.96 3.69 0.96
N PHE A 21 10.05 4.44 0.78
CA PHE A 21 10.18 5.38 -0.32
C PHE A 21 10.10 4.72 -1.70
N LEU A 22 10.89 3.64 -1.90
CA LEU A 22 10.91 2.90 -3.18
C LEU A 22 9.55 2.33 -3.54
N PHE A 23 8.87 1.66 -2.61
CA PHE A 23 7.55 1.07 -2.88
C PHE A 23 6.50 2.14 -3.21
N THR A 24 6.53 3.28 -2.52
CA THR A 24 5.60 4.39 -2.79
C THR A 24 5.83 4.98 -4.18
N MET A 25 7.09 5.19 -4.57
CA MET A 25 7.45 5.69 -5.90
C MET A 25 7.09 4.70 -7.01
N LEU A 26 7.32 3.40 -6.80
CA LEU A 26 6.96 2.36 -7.76
C LEU A 26 5.45 2.29 -7.97
N ALA A 27 4.65 2.33 -6.91
CA ALA A 27 3.20 2.32 -7.01
C ALA A 27 2.69 3.53 -7.84
N ALA A 28 3.29 4.71 -7.63
CA ALA A 28 2.97 5.90 -8.42
C ALA A 28 3.35 5.75 -9.90
N CYS A 29 4.50 5.14 -10.22
CA CYS A 29 4.95 4.91 -11.59
C CYS A 29 4.10 3.88 -12.34
N VAL A 30 3.60 2.85 -11.65
CA VAL A 30 2.75 1.80 -12.24
C VAL A 30 1.30 2.29 -12.42
N GLY A 31 0.91 3.36 -11.72
CA GLY A 31 -0.48 3.85 -11.72
C GLY A 31 -1.40 3.03 -10.80
N SER A 32 -0.83 2.34 -9.81
CA SER A 32 -1.54 1.54 -8.83
C SER A 32 -1.99 2.37 -7.63
N THR A 33 -3.03 1.92 -6.94
CA THR A 33 -3.48 2.56 -5.70
C THR A 33 -2.50 2.23 -4.58
N CYS A 34 -1.96 3.24 -3.91
CA CYS A 34 -1.06 3.07 -2.76
C CYS A 34 -1.72 3.58 -1.48
N VAL A 35 -1.97 2.69 -0.53
CA VAL A 35 -2.52 3.00 0.80
C VAL A 35 -1.37 3.15 1.77
N ILE A 36 -1.15 4.37 2.26
CA ILE A 36 -0.11 4.68 3.25
C ILE A 36 -0.73 4.59 4.63
N VAL A 37 -0.13 3.78 5.50
CA VAL A 37 -0.58 3.58 6.89
C VAL A 37 0.55 3.91 7.87
N SER A 38 0.18 4.10 9.14
CA SER A 38 1.17 4.26 10.21
C SER A 38 2.01 2.99 10.35
N PRO A 39 3.34 3.06 10.52
CA PRO A 39 4.16 1.90 10.84
C PRO A 39 3.80 1.23 12.18
N ALA A 40 3.11 1.95 13.06
CA ALA A 40 2.61 1.44 14.33
C ALA A 40 1.18 0.85 14.23
N LEU A 41 0.72 0.51 13.01
CA LEU A 41 -0.58 -0.09 12.78
C LEU A 41 -0.74 -1.38 13.57
N THR A 42 -1.82 -1.48 14.36
CA THR A 42 -2.14 -2.73 15.06
C THR A 42 -2.70 -3.77 14.08
N TYR A 43 -2.63 -5.05 14.45
CA TYR A 43 -3.14 -6.13 13.59
C TYR A 43 -4.63 -5.99 13.26
N ASN A 44 -5.47 -5.58 14.23
CA ASN A 44 -6.90 -5.39 13.96
C ASN A 44 -7.14 -4.26 12.94
N GLN A 45 -6.42 -3.14 13.08
CA GLN A 45 -6.49 -2.05 12.12
C GLN A 45 -5.94 -2.46 10.74
N PHE A 46 -4.95 -3.34 10.69
CA PHE A 46 -4.45 -3.92 9.44
C PHE A 46 -5.54 -4.71 8.73
N ILE A 47 -6.26 -5.58 9.44
CA ILE A 47 -7.38 -6.34 8.86
C ILE A 47 -8.49 -5.42 8.35
N ASP A 48 -8.83 -4.37 9.12
CA ASP A 48 -9.83 -3.38 8.71
C ASP A 48 -9.41 -2.65 7.42
N VAL A 49 -8.13 -2.29 7.31
CA VAL A 49 -7.58 -1.65 6.11
C VAL A 49 -7.60 -2.61 4.93
N CYS A 50 -7.13 -3.85 5.08
CA CYS A 50 -7.16 -4.83 4.00
C CYS A 50 -8.60 -5.10 3.53
N SER A 51 -9.55 -5.27 4.44
CA SER A 51 -10.95 -5.51 4.09
C SER A 51 -11.61 -4.32 3.38
N LYS A 52 -11.11 -3.10 3.61
CA LYS A 52 -11.63 -1.88 2.99
C LYS A 52 -11.15 -1.68 1.55
N TYR A 53 -9.96 -2.19 1.21
CA TYR A 53 -9.30 -1.94 -0.08
C TYR A 53 -9.07 -3.22 -0.90
N GLN A 54 -9.60 -4.37 -0.45
CA GLN A 54 -9.77 -5.60 -1.22
C GLN A 54 -11.04 -5.52 -2.07
#